data_AF-A0A6B9Z0H9-F1
#
_entry.id   AF-A0A6B9Z0H9-F1
#
_cell.length_a   1.000
_cell.length_b   1.000
_cell.length_c   1.000
_cell.angle_alpha   90.00
_cell.angle_beta   90.00
_cell.angle_gamma   90.00
#
_symmetry.space_group_name_H-M   'P 1'
#
loop_
_entity.id
_entity.type
_entity.pdbx_description
1 polymer ?
#
loop_
_entity_poly.entity_id
_entity_poly.type
_entity_poly.pdbx_seq_one_letter_code
_entity_poly.pdbx_strand_id
1 'polypeptide(L)'
;MKNSVIFGIVIGVLSLIWLFIMRSSGYNLTDSQASPIEYVSIIIPLIGLYFGVRNFRDGELKGSMGFLEALIQSFKILLVGGVLAVFAGIIFINWGGEQSTDTTFQSFSGRIFGALLVGVIEAFAVSLLLTTKSNRVD
;
A
#
# COMPACT_ATOMS: atom_id res chain seq x y z
N MET A 1 -9.99 -13.10 -7.49
CA MET A 1 -9.14 -12.03 -8.08
C MET A 1 -9.82 -10.66 -8.13
N LYS A 2 -11.11 -10.58 -8.49
CA LYS A 2 -11.85 -9.31 -8.54
C LYS A 2 -11.66 -8.47 -7.26
N ASN A 3 -11.73 -9.12 -6.11
CA ASN A 3 -11.52 -8.47 -4.82
C ASN A 3 -10.11 -7.86 -4.67
N SER A 4 -9.07 -8.62 -5.05
CA SER A 4 -7.68 -8.16 -4.96
C SER A 4 -7.43 -6.90 -5.80
N VAL A 5 -8.04 -6.84 -6.98
CA VAL A 5 -7.92 -5.69 -7.90
C VAL A 5 -8.63 -4.46 -7.33
N ILE A 6 -9.85 -4.62 -6.80
CA ILE A 6 -10.62 -3.51 -6.24
C ILE A 6 -9.85 -2.86 -5.08
N PHE A 7 -9.41 -3.66 -4.09
CA PHE A 7 -8.70 -3.12 -2.94
C PHE A 7 -7.31 -2.60 -3.29
N GLY A 8 -6.63 -3.20 -4.28
CA GLY A 8 -5.39 -2.66 -4.82
C GLY A 8 -5.58 -1.29 -5.47
N ILE A 9 -6.65 -1.10 -6.26
CA ILE A 9 -7.01 0.20 -6.85
C ILE A 9 -7.30 1.22 -5.75
N VAL A 10 -8.06 0.84 -4.72
CA VAL A 10 -8.36 1.73 -3.57
C VAL A 10 -7.08 2.21 -2.91
N ILE A 11 -6.13 1.31 -2.61
CA ILE A 11 -4.82 1.68 -2.05
C ILE A 11 -4.08 2.64 -2.99
N GLY A 12 -3.99 2.31 -4.28
CA GLY A 12 -3.28 3.15 -5.26
C GLY A 12 -3.86 4.56 -5.39
N VAL A 13 -5.20 4.68 -5.47
CA VAL A 13 -5.90 5.97 -5.57
C VAL A 13 -5.75 6.79 -4.29
N LEU A 14 -5.91 6.18 -3.11
CA LEU A 14 -5.72 6.87 -1.84
C LEU A 14 -4.28 7.36 -1.67
N SER A 15 -3.29 6.56 -2.06
CA SER A 15 -1.88 6.96 -2.06
C SER A 15 -1.62 8.15 -3.01
N LEU A 16 -2.21 8.15 -4.21
CA LEU A 16 -2.10 9.27 -5.15
C LEU A 16 -2.72 10.56 -4.56
N ILE A 17 -3.94 10.47 -4.03
CA ILE A 17 -4.62 11.61 -3.38
C ILE A 17 -3.76 12.14 -2.22
N TRP A 18 -3.19 11.23 -1.42
CA TRP A 18 -2.33 11.59 -0.30
C TRP A 18 -1.10 12.40 -0.73
N LEU A 19 -0.45 12.02 -1.84
CA LEU A 19 0.68 12.79 -2.40
C LEU A 19 0.29 14.23 -2.73
N PHE A 20 -0.89 14.46 -3.31
CA PHE A 20 -1.38 15.81 -3.59
C PHE A 20 -1.75 16.60 -2.34
N ILE A 21 -2.34 15.95 -1.34
CA ILE A 21 -2.65 16.58 -0.06
C ILE A 21 -1.36 17.05 0.62
N MET A 22 -0.32 16.20 0.66
CA MET A 22 0.98 16.57 1.23
C MET A 22 1.58 17.79 0.51
N ARG A 23 1.59 17.77 -0.83
CA ARG A 23 2.06 18.91 -1.64
C ARG A 23 1.27 20.19 -1.36
N SER A 24 -0.06 20.12 -1.34
CA SER A 24 -0.93 21.28 -1.07
C SER A 24 -0.77 21.81 0.37
N SER A 25 -0.36 20.96 1.30
CA SER A 25 -0.13 21.33 2.70
C SER A 25 1.29 21.86 2.95
N GLY A 26 2.10 22.03 1.89
CA GLY A 26 3.46 22.54 1.97
C GLY A 26 4.51 21.50 2.39
N TYR A 27 4.15 20.20 2.47
CA TYR A 27 5.12 19.13 2.68
C TYR A 27 5.78 18.78 1.36
N ASN A 28 7.03 19.21 1.23
CA ASN A 28 7.86 18.89 0.09
C ASN A 28 8.65 17.61 0.38
N LEU A 29 8.83 16.78 -0.65
CA LEU A 29 9.56 15.51 -0.55
C LEU A 29 11.09 15.70 -0.67
N THR A 30 11.57 16.95 -0.48
CA THR A 30 12.96 17.38 -0.66
C THR A 30 13.89 16.94 0.47
N ASP A 31 13.36 16.81 1.70
CA ASP A 31 14.18 16.40 2.83
C ASP A 31 14.55 14.91 2.76
N SER A 32 15.79 14.61 3.16
CA SER A 32 16.29 13.23 3.24
C SER A 32 15.63 12.43 4.37
N GLN A 33 14.90 13.09 5.27
CA GLN A 33 14.07 12.44 6.28
C GLN A 33 12.60 12.43 5.86
N ALA A 34 11.94 11.29 6.06
CA ALA A 34 10.50 11.20 5.93
C ALA A 34 9.85 12.07 7.02
N SER A 35 9.00 13.00 6.61
CA SER A 35 8.26 13.82 7.58
C SER A 35 7.30 12.94 8.40
N PRO A 36 6.99 13.30 9.66
CA PRO A 36 6.05 12.54 10.49
C PRO A 36 4.71 12.22 9.81
N ILE A 37 4.25 13.13 8.93
CA ILE A 37 3.00 12.96 8.18
C ILE A 37 3.08 11.87 7.11
N GLU A 38 4.28 11.55 6.59
CA GLU A 38 4.48 10.43 5.68
C GLU A 38 4.28 9.09 6.38
N TYR A 39 4.59 8.97 7.67
CA TYR A 39 4.31 7.73 8.42
C TYR A 39 2.81 7.49 8.63
N VAL A 40 1.96 8.52 8.52
CA VAL A 40 0.50 8.35 8.54
C VAL A 40 0.02 7.59 7.30
N SER A 41 0.77 7.64 6.19
CA SER A 41 0.42 6.92 4.96
C SER A 41 0.43 5.39 5.12
N ILE A 42 1.05 4.86 6.18
CA ILE A 42 1.03 3.44 6.58
C ILE A 42 -0.41 2.95 6.84
N ILE A 43 -1.31 3.85 7.26
CA ILE A 43 -2.70 3.50 7.52
C ILE A 43 -3.43 3.08 6.23
N ILE A 44 -3.04 3.62 5.07
CA ILE A 44 -3.68 3.34 3.77
C ILE A 44 -3.54 1.86 3.40
N PRO A 45 -2.33 1.27 3.28
CA PRO A 45 -2.18 -0.14 2.99
C PRO A 45 -2.75 -1.01 4.12
N LEU A 46 -2.62 -0.64 5.40
CA LEU A 46 -3.19 -1.43 6.50
C LEU A 46 -4.71 -1.60 6.37
N ILE A 47 -5.44 -0.50 6.16
CA ILE A 47 -6.89 -0.51 5.98
C ILE A 47 -7.25 -1.29 4.71
N GLY A 48 -6.59 -1.00 3.59
CA GLY A 48 -6.87 -1.64 2.31
C GLY A 48 -6.64 -3.15 2.35
N LEU A 49 -5.56 -3.60 2.99
CA LEU A 49 -5.26 -5.02 3.19
C LEU A 49 -6.25 -5.66 4.15
N TYR A 50 -6.50 -5.06 5.31
CA TYR A 50 -7.42 -5.63 6.30
C TYR A 50 -8.81 -5.87 5.71
N PHE A 51 -9.42 -4.85 5.11
CA PHE A 51 -10.75 -4.99 4.52
C PHE A 51 -10.74 -5.87 3.27
N GLY A 52 -9.69 -5.81 2.45
CA GLY A 52 -9.57 -6.65 1.26
C GLY A 52 -9.47 -8.13 1.60
N VAL A 53 -8.59 -8.50 2.53
CA VAL A 53 -8.42 -9.88 2.97
C VAL A 53 -9.65 -10.36 3.74
N ARG A 54 -10.25 -9.51 4.58
CA ARG A 54 -11.49 -9.86 5.28
C ARG A 54 -12.65 -10.11 4.31
N ASN A 55 -12.80 -9.28 3.28
CA ASN A 55 -13.82 -9.49 2.25
C ASN A 55 -13.59 -10.80 1.48
N PHE A 56 -12.34 -11.14 1.19
CA PHE A 56 -11.99 -12.42 0.57
C PHE A 56 -12.36 -13.60 1.48
N ARG A 57 -12.08 -13.50 2.79
CA ARG A 57 -12.45 -14.52 3.79
C ARG A 57 -13.95 -14.72 3.86
N ASP A 58 -14.70 -13.65 4.08
CA ASP A 58 -16.12 -13.72 4.38
C ASP A 58 -16.93 -14.03 3.10
N GLY A 59 -16.48 -13.56 1.94
CA GLY A 59 -17.14 -13.73 0.64
C GLY A 59 -16.76 -15.01 -0.10
N GLU A 60 -15.46 -15.25 -0.35
CA GLU A 60 -15.00 -16.35 -1.20
C GLU A 60 -14.75 -17.64 -0.38
N LEU A 61 -14.24 -17.51 0.85
CA LEU A 61 -13.87 -18.66 1.69
C LEU A 61 -14.86 -18.97 2.83
N LYS A 62 -16.03 -18.31 2.85
CA LYS A 62 -17.11 -18.51 3.83
C LYS A 62 -16.64 -18.49 5.29
N GLY A 63 -15.68 -17.64 5.61
CA GLY A 63 -15.14 -17.48 6.97
C GLY A 63 -13.96 -18.40 7.33
N SER A 64 -13.61 -19.37 6.48
CA SER A 64 -12.55 -20.36 6.76
C SER A 64 -11.32 -20.10 5.88
N MET A 65 -10.33 -19.41 6.42
CA MET A 65 -9.13 -19.00 5.70
C MET A 65 -7.86 -19.45 6.42
N GLY A 66 -6.94 -20.05 5.65
CA GLY A 66 -5.58 -20.39 6.07
C GLY A 66 -4.62 -19.21 5.94
N PHE A 67 -3.47 -19.31 6.60
CA PHE A 67 -2.47 -18.24 6.60
C PHE A 67 -1.89 -17.97 5.22
N LEU A 68 -1.56 -19.02 4.45
CA LEU A 68 -1.00 -18.85 3.11
C LEU A 68 -2.04 -18.28 2.14
N GLU A 69 -3.31 -18.69 2.26
CA GLU A 69 -4.41 -18.10 1.48
C GLU A 69 -4.54 -16.59 1.73
N ALA A 70 -4.49 -16.18 3.01
CA ALA A 70 -4.52 -14.78 3.41
C ALA A 70 -3.29 -13.99 2.90
N LEU A 71 -2.10 -14.60 3.01
CA LEU A 71 -0.84 -13.98 2.61
C LEU A 71 -0.77 -13.79 1.10
N ILE A 72 -1.12 -14.82 0.32
CA ILE A 72 -1.20 -14.74 -1.15
C ILE A 72 -2.20 -13.67 -1.57
N GLN A 73 -3.35 -13.58 -0.90
CA GLN A 73 -4.34 -12.55 -1.20
C GLN A 73 -3.82 -11.14 -0.89
N SER A 74 -3.11 -10.97 0.23
CA SER A 74 -2.46 -9.71 0.61
C SER A 74 -1.44 -9.28 -0.45
N PHE A 75 -0.58 -10.20 -0.90
CA PHE A 75 0.40 -9.91 -1.96
C PHE A 75 -0.27 -9.53 -3.29
N LYS A 76 -1.39 -10.16 -3.67
CA LYS A 76 -2.13 -9.77 -4.88
C LYS A 76 -2.65 -8.34 -4.79
N ILE A 77 -3.16 -7.93 -3.62
CA ILE A 77 -3.62 -6.56 -3.36
C ILE A 77 -2.44 -5.59 -3.42
N LEU A 78 -1.34 -5.90 -2.72
CA LEU A 78 -0.13 -5.09 -2.70
C LEU A 78 0.50 -4.90 -4.08
N LEU A 79 0.50 -5.93 -4.93
CA LEU A 79 1.06 -5.83 -6.26
C LEU A 79 0.27 -4.84 -7.12
N VAL A 80 -1.07 -4.93 -7.09
CA VAL A 80 -1.92 -3.98 -7.81
C VAL A 80 -1.77 -2.56 -7.26
N GLY A 81 -1.86 -2.40 -5.93
CA GLY A 81 -1.73 -1.09 -5.28
C GLY A 81 -0.35 -0.48 -5.45
N GLY A 82 0.70 -1.30 -5.36
CA GLY A 82 2.10 -0.89 -5.51
C GLY A 82 2.41 -0.42 -6.93
N VAL A 83 1.95 -1.13 -7.96
CA VAL A 83 2.10 -0.68 -9.36
C VAL A 83 1.42 0.67 -9.56
N LEU A 84 0.20 0.85 -9.05
CA LEU A 84 -0.52 2.12 -9.14
C LEU A 84 0.17 3.24 -8.35
N ALA A 85 0.68 2.95 -7.14
CA ALA A 85 1.39 3.92 -6.32
C ALA A 85 2.72 4.37 -6.96
N VAL A 86 3.45 3.44 -7.58
CA VAL A 86 4.66 3.77 -8.36
C VAL A 86 4.31 4.63 -9.55
N PHE A 87 3.30 4.25 -10.32
CA PHE A 87 2.82 5.03 -11.47
C PHE A 87 2.36 6.43 -11.07
N ALA A 88 1.59 6.53 -9.98
CA ALA A 88 1.17 7.77 -9.36
C ALA A 88 2.35 8.67 -8.96
N GLY A 89 3.36 8.09 -8.32
CA GLY A 89 4.57 8.81 -7.94
C GLY A 89 5.37 9.30 -9.15
N ILE A 90 5.48 8.50 -10.21
CA ILE A 90 6.10 8.93 -11.47
C ILE A 90 5.36 10.15 -12.05
N ILE A 91 4.03 10.11 -12.12
CA ILE A 91 3.24 11.27 -12.58
C ILE A 91 3.47 12.47 -11.68
N PHE A 92 3.45 12.28 -10.36
CA PHE A 92 3.64 13.35 -9.39
C PHE A 92 4.97 14.08 -9.57
N ILE A 93 6.06 13.33 -9.76
CA ILE A 93 7.40 13.88 -10.02
C ILE A 93 7.43 14.64 -11.36
N ASN A 94 6.95 14.01 -12.43
CA ASN A 94 7.01 14.62 -13.77
C ASN A 94 6.10 15.86 -13.89
N TRP A 95 4.97 15.88 -13.18
CA TRP A 95 4.07 17.03 -13.17
C TRP A 95 4.67 18.24 -12.43
N GLY A 96 5.67 18.04 -11.57
CA GLY A 96 6.38 19.12 -10.90
C GLY A 96 7.13 20.11 -11.83
N GLY A 97 7.55 19.69 -13.03
CA GLY A 97 8.35 20.52 -13.95
C GLY A 97 9.77 20.86 -13.44
N GLU A 98 10.58 21.52 -14.28
CA GLU A 98 12.00 21.87 -14.02
C GLU A 98 12.25 22.78 -12.81
N GLN A 99 11.20 23.43 -12.29
CA GLN A 99 11.23 24.28 -11.08
C GLN A 99 10.97 23.53 -9.78
N SER A 100 10.65 22.23 -9.86
CA SER A 100 10.55 21.40 -8.68
C SER A 100 11.94 21.00 -8.22
N THR A 101 12.43 21.66 -7.17
CA THR A 101 13.47 21.10 -6.29
C THR A 101 13.05 19.77 -5.65
N ASP A 102 11.76 19.42 -5.77
CA ASP A 102 11.15 18.21 -5.25
C ASP A 102 11.63 16.97 -6.00
N THR A 103 12.46 16.21 -5.27
CA THR A 103 12.79 14.80 -5.49
C THR A 103 13.80 14.48 -6.58
N THR A 104 15.03 14.17 -6.15
CA THR A 104 15.88 13.27 -6.92
C THR A 104 15.19 11.90 -7.00
N PHE A 105 15.29 11.23 -8.15
CA PHE A 105 14.81 9.86 -8.35
C PHE A 105 15.25 8.89 -7.23
N GLN A 106 16.42 9.15 -6.65
CA GLN A 106 16.97 8.44 -5.49
C GLN A 106 16.13 8.57 -4.21
N SER A 107 15.66 9.78 -3.88
CA SER A 107 14.81 10.01 -2.69
C SER A 107 13.45 9.35 -2.84
N PHE A 108 12.90 9.37 -4.07
CA PHE A 108 11.65 8.70 -4.38
C PHE A 108 11.77 7.16 -4.31
N SER A 109 12.82 6.58 -4.90
CA SER A 109 13.02 5.13 -4.91
C SER A 109 13.18 4.55 -3.49
N GLY A 110 13.87 5.27 -2.60
CA GLY A 110 13.97 4.91 -1.19
C GLY A 110 12.62 4.88 -0.48
N ARG A 111 11.75 5.86 -0.73
CA ARG A 111 10.39 5.92 -0.14
C ARG A 111 9.49 4.82 -0.67
N ILE A 112 9.55 4.53 -1.98
CA ILE A 112 8.79 3.42 -2.58
C ILE A 112 9.23 2.07 -1.99
N PHE A 113 10.54 1.86 -1.82
CA PHE A 113 11.05 0.64 -1.20
C PHE A 113 10.61 0.52 0.27
N GLY A 114 10.67 1.62 1.02
CA GLY A 114 10.17 1.68 2.40
C GLY A 114 8.68 1.34 2.49
N ALA A 115 7.86 1.92 1.60
CA ALA A 115 6.43 1.64 1.53
C ALA A 115 6.14 0.18 1.16
N LEU A 116 6.92 -0.41 0.26
CA LEU A 116 6.83 -1.84 -0.07
C LEU A 116 7.13 -2.70 1.16
N LEU A 117 8.22 -2.42 1.89
CA LEU A 117 8.60 -3.17 3.08
C LEU A 117 7.52 -3.10 4.16
N VAL A 118 6.97 -1.90 4.41
CA VAL A 118 5.83 -1.71 5.32
C VAL A 118 4.63 -2.54 4.86
N GLY A 119 4.26 -2.46 3.60
CA GLY A 119 3.15 -3.24 3.05
C GLY A 119 3.35 -4.75 3.23
N VAL A 120 4.58 -5.25 3.05
CA VAL A 120 4.90 -6.67 3.31
C VAL A 120 4.69 -7.02 4.78
N ILE A 121 5.19 -6.21 5.72
CA ILE A 121 4.99 -6.44 7.17
C ILE A 121 3.50 -6.45 7.52
N GLU A 122 2.73 -5.52 6.96
CA GLU A 122 1.29 -5.45 7.15
C GLU A 122 0.56 -6.65 6.55
N ALA A 123 1.00 -7.16 5.40
CA ALA A 123 0.46 -8.39 4.81
C ALA A 123 0.62 -9.57 5.76
N PHE A 124 1.79 -9.71 6.41
CA PHE A 124 1.98 -10.72 7.46
C PHE A 124 1.04 -10.49 8.64
N ALA A 125 0.97 -9.25 9.16
CA ALA A 125 0.12 -8.92 10.30
C ALA A 125 -1.36 -9.20 10.03
N VAL A 126 -1.89 -8.72 8.90
CA VAL A 126 -3.29 -8.94 8.49
C VAL A 126 -3.58 -10.41 8.25
N SER A 127 -2.64 -11.15 7.64
CA SER A 127 -2.80 -12.58 7.42
C SER A 127 -2.90 -13.35 8.74
N LEU A 128 -2.04 -13.04 9.72
CA LEU A 128 -2.11 -13.64 11.05
C LEU A 128 -3.41 -13.29 11.78
N LEU A 129 -3.87 -12.04 11.66
CA LEU A 129 -5.08 -11.56 12.33
C LEU A 129 -6.37 -12.19 11.77
N LEU A 130 -6.41 -12.51 10.48
CA LEU A 130 -7.63 -12.97 9.80
C LEU A 130 -7.67 -14.47 9.54
N THR A 131 -6.57 -15.18 9.78
CA THR A 131 -6.54 -16.64 9.70
C THR A 131 -7.44 -17.26 10.76
N THR A 132 -8.30 -18.18 10.34
CA THR A 132 -9.25 -18.87 11.22
C THR A 132 -9.03 -20.38 11.24
N LYS A 133 -8.31 -20.93 10.26
CA LYS A 133 -7.92 -22.35 10.24
C LYS A 133 -6.76 -22.57 11.22
N SER A 134 -6.98 -23.47 12.18
CA SER A 134 -5.99 -23.84 13.20
C SER A 134 -4.91 -24.80 12.69
N ASN A 135 -5.11 -25.46 11.55
CA ASN A 135 -4.17 -26.46 11.06
C ASN A 135 -3.08 -25.81 10.19
N ARG A 136 -1.85 -26.26 10.48
CA ARG A 136 -0.57 -26.08 9.78
C ARG A 136 -0.68 -25.35 8.44
N VAL A 137 0.15 -24.31 8.31
CA VAL A 137 0.67 -23.72 7.05
C VAL A 137 0.37 -24.67 5.89
N ASP A 138 -0.64 -24.33 5.08
CA ASP A 138 -1.29 -25.24 4.13
C ASP A 138 -0.27 -25.99 3.23
#